data_AF-A0A5N0UMY3-F1
#
_entry.id   AF-A0A5N0UMY3-F1
#
_cell.length_a   1.000
_cell.length_b   1.000
_cell.length_c   1.000
_cell.angle_alpha   90.00
_cell.angle_beta   90.00
_cell.angle_gamma   90.00
#
_symmetry.space_group_name_H-M   'P 1'
#
loop_
_entity.id
_entity.type
_entity.pdbx_description
1 polymer ?
#
loop_
_entity_poly.entity_id
_entity_poly.type
_entity_poly.pdbx_seq_one_letter_code
_entity_poly.pdbx_strand_id
1 'polypeptide(L)'
;MRAASGLTLRVEDSSTAGMDCAQATDLVARFQRQLTGKQGPDSRDPVSATVDGWLCVSGPPSAQGGTTCSKQDLTVFAGVAAGE
;
A
#
# COMPACT_ATOMS: atom_id res chain seq x y z
N MET A 1 5.25 0.80 8.72
CA MET A 1 5.87 1.13 7.41
C MET A 1 5.37 2.50 6.96
N ARG A 2 6.00 3.18 5.99
CA ARG A 2 5.59 4.52 5.56
C ARG A 2 4.99 4.51 4.15
N ALA A 3 3.97 5.33 3.94
CA ALA A 3 3.45 5.70 2.65
C ALA A 3 4.42 6.61 1.91
N ALA A 4 4.26 6.68 0.58
CA ALA A 4 4.88 7.70 -0.26
C ALA A 4 4.57 9.14 0.22
N SER A 5 3.42 9.35 0.85
CA SER A 5 3.05 10.62 1.50
C SER A 5 3.84 10.93 2.77
N GLY A 6 4.66 10.00 3.27
CA GLY A 6 5.40 10.11 4.52
C GLY A 6 4.62 9.67 5.77
N LEU A 7 3.33 9.37 5.63
CA LEU A 7 2.44 8.90 6.71
C LEU A 7 2.69 7.42 7.06
N THR A 8 2.29 7.01 8.26
CA THR A 8 2.41 5.61 8.68
C THR A 8 1.30 4.76 8.03
N LEU A 9 1.68 3.74 7.27
CA LEU A 9 0.78 2.72 6.73
C LEU A 9 0.71 1.51 7.65
N ARG A 10 -0.50 0.96 7.78
CA ARG A 10 -0.80 -0.28 8.49
C ARG A 10 -1.73 -1.15 7.65
N VAL A 11 -1.44 -2.44 7.58
CA VAL A 11 -2.35 -3.42 6.99
C VAL A 11 -3.59 -3.52 7.89
N GLU A 12 -4.77 -3.25 7.34
CA GLU A 12 -6.04 -3.33 8.06
C GLU A 12 -6.81 -4.59 7.70
N ASP A 13 -6.78 -5.00 6.43
CA ASP A 13 -7.34 -6.28 6.00
C ASP A 13 -6.32 -7.06 5.16
N SER A 14 -6.05 -8.29 5.60
CA SER A 14 -5.27 -9.31 4.88
C SER A 14 -5.94 -10.69 4.93
N SER A 15 -7.08 -10.77 5.61
CA SER A 15 -7.80 -12.01 5.88
C SER A 15 -8.33 -12.64 4.59
N THR A 16 -8.76 -11.78 3.66
CA THR A 16 -9.25 -12.18 2.33
C THR A 16 -8.14 -12.74 1.44
N ALA A 17 -6.88 -12.47 1.75
CA ALA A 17 -5.72 -13.01 1.03
C ALA A 17 -5.21 -14.36 1.56
N GLY A 18 -5.73 -14.84 2.70
CA GLY A 18 -5.14 -15.98 3.41
C GLY A 18 -3.69 -15.75 3.81
N MET A 19 -3.27 -14.49 3.91
CA MET A 19 -1.91 -14.09 4.28
C MET A 19 -1.85 -13.72 5.73
N ASP A 20 -0.75 -14.08 6.39
CA ASP A 20 -0.41 -13.49 7.67
C ASP A 20 -0.19 -11.97 7.52
N CYS A 21 -0.54 -11.23 8.56
CA CYS A 21 -0.31 -9.77 8.62
C CYS A 21 1.15 -9.41 8.32
N ALA A 22 2.11 -10.28 8.68
CA ALA A 22 3.52 -10.12 8.35
C ALA A 22 3.81 -10.20 6.84
N GLN A 23 3.21 -11.17 6.12
CA GLN A 23 3.37 -11.30 4.68
C GLN A 23 2.72 -10.13 3.93
N ALA A 24 1.51 -9.75 4.34
CA ALA A 24 0.83 -8.58 3.81
C ALA A 24 1.66 -7.29 4.04
N THR A 25 2.24 -7.14 5.24
CA THR A 25 3.10 -5.99 5.55
C THR A 25 4.34 -5.97 4.67
N ASP A 26 5.01 -7.12 4.44
CA ASP A 26 6.18 -7.19 3.54
C ASP A 26 5.80 -6.83 2.09
N LEU A 27 4.66 -7.32 1.60
CA LEU A 27 4.16 -7.03 0.26
C LEU A 27 3.95 -5.52 0.05
N VAL A 28 3.19 -4.89 0.95
CA VAL A 28 2.92 -3.45 0.89
C VAL A 28 4.23 -2.68 1.06
N ALA A 29 5.15 -3.13 1.94
CA ALA A 29 6.43 -2.45 2.16
C ALA A 29 7.34 -2.50 0.92
N ARG A 30 7.37 -3.63 0.20
CA ARG A 30 8.08 -3.74 -1.09
C ARG A 30 7.48 -2.81 -2.14
N PHE A 31 6.16 -2.73 -2.20
CA PHE A 31 5.48 -1.81 -3.10
C PHE A 31 5.84 -0.35 -2.78
N GLN A 32 5.74 0.07 -1.51
CA GLN A 32 6.11 1.41 -1.07
C GLN A 32 7.58 1.76 -1.37
N ARG A 33 8.49 0.78 -1.30
CA ARG A 33 9.88 0.97 -1.76
C ARG A 33 9.99 1.22 -3.26
N GLN A 34 9.14 0.62 -4.08
CA GLN A 34 9.11 0.91 -5.53
C GLN A 34 8.49 2.27 -5.86
N LEU A 35 7.64 2.80 -4.97
CA LEU A 35 7.06 4.13 -5.08
C LEU A 35 8.00 5.23 -4.64
N THR A 36 9.00 4.89 -3.81
CA THR A 36 10.01 5.85 -3.32
C THR A 36 10.72 6.48 -4.52
N GLY A 37 10.46 7.77 -4.75
CA GLY A 37 10.97 8.53 -5.90
C GLY A 37 10.07 8.57 -7.14
N LYS A 38 8.98 7.79 -7.20
CA LYS A 38 7.97 7.83 -8.26
C LYS A 38 6.71 8.58 -7.85
N GLN A 39 6.31 8.48 -6.59
CA GLN A 39 5.17 9.21 -6.03
C GLN A 39 5.71 10.20 -5.00
N GLY A 40 5.99 11.42 -5.45
CA GLY A 40 6.40 12.51 -4.57
C GLY A 40 5.27 12.94 -3.63
N PRO A 41 5.57 13.66 -2.54
CA PRO A 41 4.58 14.13 -1.57
C PRO A 41 3.49 15.03 -2.18
N ASP A 42 3.79 15.73 -3.28
CA ASP A 42 2.86 16.57 -4.04
C ASP A 42 2.12 15.84 -5.18
N SER A 43 2.49 14.59 -5.46
CA SER A 43 1.92 13.84 -6.58
C SER A 43 0.47 13.49 -6.28
N ARG A 44 -0.49 13.97 -7.09
CA ARG A 44 -1.92 13.63 -6.95
C ARG A 44 -2.31 12.36 -7.68
N ASP A 45 -1.39 11.78 -8.44
CA ASP A 45 -1.69 10.62 -9.27
C ASP A 45 -1.55 9.33 -8.45
N PRO A 46 -2.54 8.40 -8.55
CA PRO A 46 -2.38 7.08 -8.00
C PRO A 46 -1.28 6.35 -8.77
N VAL A 47 -0.37 5.70 -8.04
CA VAL A 47 0.68 4.89 -8.66
C VAL A 47 0.34 3.43 -8.45
N SER A 48 0.46 2.65 -9.52
CA SER A 48 0.29 1.20 -9.48
C SER A 48 1.59 0.51 -9.88
N ALA A 49 1.87 -0.63 -9.25
CA ALA A 49 2.97 -1.50 -9.60
C ALA A 49 2.64 -2.93 -9.22
N THR A 50 3.21 -3.89 -9.96
CA THR A 50 3.04 -5.30 -9.66
C THR A 50 4.19 -5.79 -8.77
N VAL A 51 3.86 -6.42 -7.65
CA VAL A 51 4.83 -6.99 -6.70
C VAL A 51 4.46 -8.44 -6.44
N ASP A 52 5.34 -9.39 -6.78
CA ASP A 52 5.09 -10.82 -6.53
C ASP A 52 3.76 -11.35 -7.17
N GLY A 53 3.38 -10.74 -8.29
CA GLY A 53 2.11 -11.00 -8.98
C GLY A 53 0.88 -10.36 -8.32
N TRP A 54 1.04 -9.49 -7.32
CA TRP A 54 0.00 -8.65 -6.77
C TRP A 54 0.02 -7.28 -7.44
N LEU A 55 -1.14 -6.84 -7.94
CA LEU A 55 -1.31 -5.48 -8.41
C LEU A 55 -1.54 -4.58 -7.20
N CYS A 56 -0.51 -3.85 -6.80
CA CYS A 56 -0.59 -2.87 -5.74
C CYS A 56 -0.83 -1.49 -6.32
N VAL A 57 -1.82 -0.79 -5.76
CA VAL A 57 -2.18 0.58 -6.10
C VAL A 57 -2.09 1.42 -4.84
N SER A 58 -1.29 2.48 -4.88
CA SER A 58 -1.27 3.51 -3.84
C SER A 58 -2.26 4.58 -4.22
N GLY A 59 -3.21 4.84 -3.32
CA GLY A 59 -4.11 5.97 -3.44
C GLY A 59 -3.34 7.29 -3.42
N PRO A 60 -3.96 8.37 -3.93
CA PRO A 60 -3.34 9.69 -3.90
C PRO A 60 -3.14 10.17 -2.46
N PRO A 61 -1.99 10.81 -2.15
CA PRO A 61 -1.65 11.26 -0.80
C PRO A 61 -2.70 12.21 -0.22
N SER A 62 -3.34 13.03 -1.07
CA SER A 62 -4.40 13.97 -0.70
C SER A 62 -5.70 13.31 -0.22
N ALA A 63 -5.93 12.03 -0.52
CA ALA A 63 -7.14 11.30 -0.13
C ALA A 63 -6.92 10.37 1.08
N GLN A 64 -5.91 10.64 1.92
CA GLN A 64 -5.45 9.74 2.99
C GLN A 64 -4.86 8.45 2.38
N GLY A 65 -3.75 8.61 1.65
CA GLY A 65 -3.08 7.61 0.81
C GLY A 65 -2.87 6.22 1.42
N GLY A 66 -3.90 5.38 1.32
CA GLY A 66 -3.83 3.95 1.55
C GLY A 66 -3.19 3.20 0.38
N THR A 67 -2.86 1.94 0.59
CA THR A 67 -2.41 1.00 -0.43
C THR A 67 -3.37 -0.16 -0.52
N THR A 68 -3.76 -0.54 -1.73
CA THR A 68 -4.56 -1.71 -1.99
C THR A 68 -3.77 -2.63 -2.91
N CYS A 69 -3.49 -3.85 -2.47
CA CYS A 69 -2.85 -4.88 -3.27
C CYS A 69 -3.87 -5.97 -3.59
N SER A 70 -4.14 -6.21 -4.86
CA SER A 70 -5.09 -7.23 -5.31
C SER A 70 -4.39 -8.27 -6.17
N LYS A 71 -4.76 -9.54 -5.98
CA LYS A 71 -4.28 -10.67 -6.79
C LYS A 71 -5.43 -11.63 -7.04
N GLN A 72 -5.96 -11.59 -8.26
CA GLN A 72 -7.10 -12.42 -8.66
C GLN A 72 -8.31 -12.16 -7.74
N ASP A 73 -8.67 -13.12 -6.88
CA ASP A 73 -9.77 -13.01 -5.90
C ASP A 73 -9.33 -12.46 -4.54
N LEU A 74 -8.02 -12.34 -4.32
CA LEU A 74 -7.44 -11.94 -3.05
C LEU A 74 -7.19 -10.43 -3.02
N THR A 75 -7.46 -9.81 -1.86
CA THR A 75 -7.21 -8.38 -1.65
C THR A 75 -6.49 -8.17 -0.33
N VAL A 76 -5.58 -7.20 -0.30
CA VAL A 76 -4.91 -6.73 0.90
C VAL A 76 -5.08 -5.22 0.94
N PHE A 77 -5.65 -4.72 2.02
CA PHE A 77 -5.86 -3.30 2.23
C PHE A 77 -4.95 -2.80 3.36
N ALA A 78 -4.20 -1.75 3.07
CA ALA A 78 -3.41 -1.03 4.06
C ALA A 78 -3.85 0.44 4.10
N GLY A 79 -4.44 0.85 5.21
CA GLY A 79 -4.81 2.22 5.49
C GLY A 79 -3.63 3.02 6.06
N VAL A 80 -3.65 4.33 5.87
CA VAL A 80 -2.80 5.21 6.69
C VAL A 80 -3.40 5.26 8.08
N ALA A 81 -2.67 4.70 9.04
CA ALA A 81 -2.99 4.92 10.44
C ALA A 81 -2.60 6.36 10.73
N ALA A 82 -3.60 7.23 10.94
CA ALA A 82 -3.36 8.50 11.60
C ALA A 82 -2.74 8.16 12.96
N GLY A 83 -1.42 8.35 13.09
CA GLY A 83 -0.83 8.48 14.40
C GLY A 83 -1.50 9.69 15.03
N GLU A 84 -2.10 9.47 16.20
CA GLU A 84 -2.62 10.51 17.09
C GLU A 84 -1.64 11.68 17.26
#